data_AF-A0A846UPI6-F1
#
_entry.id   AF-A0A846UPI6-F1
#
_cell.length_a   1.000
_cell.length_b   1.000
_cell.length_c   1.000
_cell.angle_alpha   90.00
_cell.angle_beta   90.00
_cell.angle_gamma   90.00
#
_symmetry.space_group_name_H-M   'P 1'
#
loop_
_entity.id
_entity.type
_entity.pdbx_description
1 polymer ?
#
loop_
_entity_poly.entity_id
_entity_poly.type
_entity_poly.pdbx_seq_one_letter_code
_entity_poly.pdbx_strand_id
1 'polypeptide(L)'
;MSKSPLLIAALLAMLASSASAQDAKAPTQDARTRRIEGLETMPYPPPASSAHGGQQVGTDHNCLRQTGSHIPPKQGQCIPAPGRTYNKQDIDRTGEQKLGPALRKLDPSVGGH
;
A
#
# COMPACT_ATOMS: atom_id res chain seq x y z
N MET A 1 71.22 -30.78 -23.15
CA MET A 1 70.61 -29.64 -23.89
C MET A 1 69.29 -30.15 -24.42
N SER A 2 68.10 -29.62 -24.18
CA SER A 2 67.57 -28.55 -23.33
C SER A 2 66.17 -29.05 -22.92
N LYS A 3 65.84 -28.97 -21.63
CA LYS A 3 64.60 -29.51 -21.05
C LYS A 3 63.52 -28.42 -21.01
N SER A 4 62.32 -28.81 -21.40
CA SER A 4 61.11 -28.04 -21.69
C SER A 4 60.80 -26.86 -20.75
N PRO A 5 60.53 -25.65 -21.29
CA PRO A 5 60.18 -24.45 -20.51
C PRO A 5 58.66 -24.42 -20.23
N LEU A 6 58.16 -25.41 -19.49
CA LEU A 6 56.74 -25.46 -19.08
C LEU A 6 56.55 -25.23 -17.57
N LEU A 7 57.58 -24.71 -16.89
CA LEU A 7 57.62 -24.50 -15.44
C LEU A 7 57.91 -23.04 -15.02
N ILE A 8 57.67 -22.04 -15.89
CA ILE A 8 57.95 -20.62 -15.57
C ILE A 8 56.68 -19.74 -15.52
N ALA A 9 55.50 -20.27 -15.90
CA ALA A 9 54.24 -19.51 -15.79
C ALA A 9 53.49 -19.68 -14.45
N ALA A 10 53.99 -20.53 -13.54
CA ALA A 10 53.36 -20.78 -12.24
C ALA A 10 53.86 -19.86 -11.11
N LEU A 11 54.63 -18.81 -11.45
CA LEU A 11 55.32 -17.91 -10.52
C LEU A 11 54.77 -16.47 -10.51
N LEU A 12 53.54 -16.26 -10.99
CA LEU A 12 52.72 -15.07 -10.66
C LEU A 12 51.91 -15.37 -9.40
N ALA A 13 52.67 -15.62 -8.34
CA ALA A 13 52.21 -15.58 -6.98
C ALA A 13 52.04 -14.11 -6.57
N MET A 14 51.09 -13.89 -5.66
CA MET A 14 51.18 -12.89 -4.59
C MET A 14 51.13 -11.43 -5.02
N LEU A 15 49.95 -10.79 -4.97
CA LEU A 15 49.74 -9.41 -4.49
C LEU A 15 48.26 -9.02 -4.60
N ALA A 16 47.45 -9.36 -3.59
CA ALA A 16 46.25 -8.59 -3.21
C ALA A 16 45.67 -9.11 -1.89
N SER A 17 46.26 -8.68 -0.78
CA SER A 17 45.63 -8.70 0.52
C SER A 17 44.50 -7.68 0.57
N SER A 18 43.26 -8.11 0.80
CA SER A 18 42.26 -7.26 1.45
C SER A 18 41.34 -8.13 2.27
N ALA A 19 41.62 -8.15 3.58
CA ALA A 19 40.70 -8.60 4.59
C ALA A 19 39.46 -7.71 4.59
N SER A 20 38.28 -8.31 4.47
CA SER A 20 37.05 -7.72 4.98
C SER A 20 36.42 -8.71 5.93
N ALA A 21 36.89 -8.67 7.19
CA ALA A 21 36.06 -9.06 8.31
C ALA A 21 35.06 -7.93 8.52
N GLN A 22 33.83 -8.13 8.06
CA GLN A 22 32.70 -7.41 8.62
C GLN A 22 31.73 -8.46 9.14
N ASP A 23 31.81 -8.63 10.45
CA ASP A 23 30.76 -9.11 11.33
C ASP A 23 29.40 -8.62 10.79
N ALA A 24 28.74 -9.46 10.02
CA ALA A 24 27.34 -9.26 9.68
C ALA A 24 26.56 -9.58 10.95
N LYS A 25 26.46 -8.56 11.82
CA LYS A 25 25.50 -8.47 12.91
C LYS A 25 24.21 -9.13 12.44
N ALA A 26 23.82 -10.19 13.15
CA ALA A 26 22.58 -10.93 12.91
C ALA A 26 21.46 -9.94 12.56
N PRO A 27 20.62 -10.21 11.54
CA PRO A 27 19.53 -9.33 11.21
C PRO A 27 18.74 -9.09 12.48
N THR A 28 18.78 -7.85 12.98
CA THR A 28 17.89 -7.44 14.04
C THR A 28 16.51 -7.59 13.42
N GLN A 29 15.81 -8.67 13.78
CA GLN A 29 14.38 -8.79 13.53
C GLN A 29 13.77 -7.59 14.24
N ASP A 30 13.59 -6.52 13.47
CA ASP A 30 12.77 -5.40 13.83
C ASP A 30 11.42 -6.02 14.21
N ALA A 31 11.08 -5.91 15.50
CA ALA A 31 9.87 -6.47 16.09
C ALA A 31 8.58 -6.01 15.36
N ARG A 32 8.71 -5.09 14.41
CA ARG A 32 7.66 -4.61 13.52
C ARG A 32 7.31 -5.57 12.38
N THR A 33 8.15 -6.55 12.04
CA THR A 33 7.88 -7.51 10.94
C THR A 33 7.71 -8.94 11.45
N ARG A 34 6.92 -9.14 12.52
CA ARG A 34 6.21 -10.41 12.67
C ARG A 34 5.20 -10.48 11.52
N ARG A 35 5.63 -11.02 10.38
CA ARG A 35 4.73 -11.65 9.42
C ARG A 35 3.94 -12.66 10.25
N ILE A 36 2.65 -12.39 10.44
CA ILE A 36 1.75 -13.36 11.07
C ILE A 36 1.67 -14.51 10.08
N GLU A 37 2.50 -15.53 10.27
CA GLU A 37 2.40 -16.81 9.57
C GLU A 37 1.06 -17.42 9.99
N GLY A 38 0.04 -17.28 9.15
CA GLY A 38 -1.34 -17.69 9.45
C GLY A 38 -2.43 -16.75 8.95
N LEU A 39 -2.13 -15.56 8.43
CA LEU A 39 -3.10 -14.88 7.56
C LEU A 39 -3.05 -15.53 6.18
N GLU A 40 -3.84 -16.59 5.99
CA GLU A 40 -4.31 -16.93 4.66
C GLU A 40 -4.87 -15.64 4.05
N THR A 41 -4.22 -15.15 2.99
CA THR A 41 -4.75 -14.07 2.18
C THR A 41 -5.99 -14.63 1.49
N MET A 42 -7.12 -14.55 2.17
CA MET A 42 -8.42 -14.68 1.54
C MET A 42 -8.43 -13.64 0.41
N PRO A 43 -8.63 -14.04 -0.85
CA PRO A 43 -8.75 -13.08 -1.94
C PRO A 43 -9.81 -12.08 -1.53
N TYR A 44 -9.47 -10.78 -1.47
CA TYR A 44 -10.47 -9.75 -1.28
C TYR A 44 -11.43 -9.89 -2.46
N PRO A 45 -12.68 -10.37 -2.24
CA PRO A 45 -13.62 -10.42 -3.34
C PRO A 45 -13.75 -8.97 -3.81
N PRO A 46 -13.66 -8.71 -5.13
CA PRO A 46 -13.88 -7.36 -5.63
C PRO A 46 -15.20 -6.87 -5.03
N PRO A 47 -15.26 -5.62 -4.55
CA PRO A 47 -16.47 -5.11 -3.93
C PRO A 47 -17.60 -5.43 -4.89
N ALA A 48 -18.64 -6.11 -4.40
CA ALA A 48 -19.77 -6.51 -5.22
C ALA A 48 -20.18 -5.27 -6.00
N SER A 49 -19.95 -5.30 -7.31
CA SER A 49 -20.27 -4.17 -8.18
C SER A 49 -21.74 -3.95 -7.97
N SER A 50 -22.06 -2.87 -7.24
CA SER A 50 -23.43 -2.50 -6.98
C SER A 50 -23.96 -2.08 -8.33
N ALA A 51 -24.53 -3.03 -9.06
CA ALA A 51 -25.34 -2.79 -10.24
C ALA A 51 -26.66 -2.14 -9.78
N HIS A 52 -26.55 -0.98 -9.14
CA HIS A 52 -27.58 0.04 -9.16
C HIS A 52 -27.10 1.01 -10.22
N GLY A 53 -27.73 0.86 -11.39
CA GLY A 53 -27.32 1.46 -12.65
C GLY A 53 -27.03 2.94 -12.58
N GLY A 54 -26.22 3.35 -13.55
CA GLY A 54 -25.80 4.72 -13.76
C GLY A 54 -27.00 5.66 -13.74
N GLN A 55 -27.03 6.47 -12.71
CA GLN A 55 -27.58 7.80 -12.81
C GLN A 55 -26.56 8.65 -12.09
N GLN A 56 -25.78 9.41 -12.87
CA GLN A 56 -25.03 10.55 -12.36
C GLN A 56 -26.05 11.62 -11.91
N VAL A 57 -26.91 11.29 -10.96
CA VAL A 57 -27.54 12.28 -10.10
C VAL A 57 -26.37 12.86 -9.33
N GLY A 58 -26.17 14.18 -9.38
CA GLY A 58 -25.07 14.84 -8.68
C GLY A 58 -24.90 14.24 -7.28
N THR A 59 -23.66 13.89 -6.92
CA THR A 59 -23.35 13.23 -5.65
C THR A 59 -23.94 14.05 -4.52
N ASP A 60 -25.06 13.61 -3.94
CA ASP A 60 -25.59 14.24 -2.75
C ASP A 60 -24.69 13.84 -1.59
N HIS A 61 -23.74 14.72 -1.27
CA HIS A 61 -22.82 14.54 -0.16
C HIS A 61 -23.53 14.48 1.19
N ASN A 62 -24.84 14.75 1.30
CA ASN A 62 -25.61 14.60 2.53
C ASN A 62 -26.36 13.27 2.61
N CYS A 63 -26.26 12.41 1.60
CA CYS A 63 -26.98 11.14 1.53
C CYS A 63 -26.05 9.94 1.69
N LEU A 64 -25.95 9.42 2.91
CA LEU A 64 -25.22 8.18 3.18
C LEU A 64 -26.03 6.97 2.69
N ARG A 65 -25.55 6.26 1.67
CA ARG A 65 -26.25 5.08 1.10
C ARG A 65 -25.57 3.74 1.37
N GLN A 66 -24.27 3.76 1.69
CA GLN A 66 -23.44 2.58 1.88
C GLN A 66 -22.72 2.67 3.23
N THR A 67 -22.73 1.58 4.01
CA THR A 67 -22.02 1.45 5.29
C THR A 67 -21.26 0.13 5.34
N GLY A 68 -20.31 0.01 6.28
CA GLY A 68 -19.53 -1.21 6.47
C GLY A 68 -20.25 -2.34 7.20
N SER A 69 -21.47 -2.11 7.73
CA SER A 69 -22.19 -3.09 8.57
C SER A 69 -23.09 -4.07 7.79
N HIS A 70 -23.07 -4.04 6.45
CA HIS A 70 -23.99 -4.80 5.59
C HIS A 70 -25.49 -4.52 5.84
N ILE A 71 -25.83 -3.49 6.61
CA ILE A 71 -27.21 -3.08 6.87
C ILE A 71 -27.61 -2.09 5.77
N PRO A 72 -28.51 -2.46 4.83
CA PRO A 72 -28.92 -1.55 3.77
C PRO A 72 -29.91 -0.51 4.31
N PRO A 73 -29.91 0.73 3.77
CA PRO A 73 -31.02 1.64 3.98
C PRO A 73 -32.30 1.11 3.35
N LYS A 74 -33.44 1.67 3.77
CA LYS A 74 -34.69 1.49 3.02
C LYS A 74 -34.50 1.98 1.58
N GLN A 75 -35.18 1.33 0.64
CA GLN A 75 -35.06 1.65 -0.79
C GLN A 75 -35.33 3.14 -1.03
N GLY A 76 -34.41 3.79 -1.76
CA GLY A 76 -34.50 5.22 -2.07
C GLY A 76 -34.25 6.17 -0.89
N GLN A 77 -33.90 5.68 0.29
CA GLN A 77 -33.66 6.51 1.47
C GLN A 77 -32.17 6.62 1.80
N CYS A 78 -31.80 7.74 2.41
CA CYS A 78 -30.49 7.95 3.01
C CYS A 78 -30.49 7.38 4.43
N ILE A 79 -29.32 6.91 4.89
CA ILE A 79 -29.10 6.55 6.28
C ILE A 79 -29.05 7.86 7.09
N PRO A 80 -29.84 7.98 8.18
CA PRO A 80 -29.88 9.18 8.99
C PRO A 80 -28.63 9.26 9.88
N ALA A 81 -27.51 9.63 9.30
CA ALA A 81 -26.25 9.85 9.98
C ALA A 81 -25.79 11.30 9.76
N PRO A 82 -25.22 11.97 10.77
CA PRO A 82 -24.66 13.30 10.60
C PRO A 82 -23.39 13.25 9.73
N GLY A 83 -23.13 14.35 9.02
CA GLY A 83 -21.89 14.55 8.26
C GLY A 83 -22.06 14.41 6.75
N ARG A 84 -20.95 14.63 6.03
CA ARG A 84 -20.87 14.55 4.57
C ARG A 84 -20.26 13.22 4.12
N THR A 85 -20.69 12.73 2.97
CA THR A 85 -20.24 11.49 2.34
C THR A 85 -19.42 11.82 1.09
N TYR A 86 -18.27 11.16 0.95
CA TYR A 86 -17.40 11.25 -0.23
C TYR A 86 -17.11 9.84 -0.75
N ASN A 87 -17.26 9.65 -2.06
CA ASN A 87 -16.92 8.40 -2.71
C ASN A 87 -15.48 8.42 -3.23
N LYS A 88 -15.04 7.31 -3.82
CA LYS A 88 -13.68 7.21 -4.37
C LYS A 88 -13.44 8.22 -5.50
N GLN A 89 -14.43 8.47 -6.36
CA GLN A 89 -14.29 9.47 -7.42
C GLN A 89 -14.07 10.88 -6.85
N ASP A 90 -14.72 11.22 -5.74
CA ASP A 90 -14.54 12.50 -5.04
C ASP A 90 -13.13 12.65 -4.48
N ILE A 91 -12.55 11.57 -3.96
CA ILE A 91 -11.16 11.56 -3.50
C ILE A 91 -10.20 11.65 -4.69
N ASP A 92 -10.41 10.86 -5.73
CA ASP A 92 -9.51 10.78 -6.89
C ASP A 92 -9.47 12.12 -7.66
N ARG A 93 -10.60 12.82 -7.78
CA ARG A 93 -10.64 14.16 -8.41
C ARG A 93 -9.86 15.23 -7.65
N THR A 94 -9.51 15.02 -6.39
CA THR A 94 -8.68 15.99 -5.64
C THR A 94 -7.22 15.99 -6.08
N GLY A 95 -6.77 14.91 -6.73
CA GLY A 95 -5.38 14.67 -7.10
C GLY A 95 -4.44 14.39 -5.90
N GLU A 96 -4.98 14.26 -4.70
CA GLU A 96 -4.19 14.06 -3.49
C GLU A 96 -3.81 12.58 -3.29
N GLN A 97 -2.57 12.33 -2.89
CA GLN A 97 -2.09 10.97 -2.62
C GLN A 97 -2.45 10.47 -1.22
N LYS A 98 -2.94 11.36 -0.36
CA LYS A 98 -3.23 11.08 1.06
C LYS A 98 -4.65 11.54 1.38
N LEU A 99 -5.32 10.78 2.25
CA LEU A 99 -6.71 11.04 2.60
C LEU A 99 -6.92 12.40 3.29
N GLY A 100 -6.06 12.78 4.25
CA GLY A 100 -6.21 14.04 4.99
C GLY A 100 -6.25 15.28 4.08
N PRO A 101 -5.24 15.50 3.22
CA PRO A 101 -5.25 16.56 2.21
C PRO A 101 -6.46 16.50 1.27
N ALA A 102 -6.87 15.30 0.82
CA ALA A 102 -8.05 15.13 -0.03
C ALA A 102 -9.32 15.62 0.68
N LEU A 103 -9.53 15.19 1.93
CA LEU A 103 -10.69 15.58 2.72
C LEU A 103 -10.71 17.08 3.00
N ARG A 104 -9.55 17.70 3.29
CA ARG A 104 -9.49 19.15 3.53
C ARG A 104 -9.81 19.98 2.28
N LYS A 105 -9.56 19.46 1.08
CA LYS A 105 -10.01 20.07 -0.18
C LYS A 105 -11.51 19.91 -0.43
N LEU A 106 -12.09 18.77 -0.03
CA LEU A 106 -13.52 18.48 -0.19
C LEU A 106 -14.39 19.14 0.90
N ASP A 107 -13.81 19.32 2.08
CA ASP A 107 -14.45 19.78 3.30
C ASP A 107 -13.47 20.61 4.15
N PRO A 108 -13.45 21.94 3.98
CA PRO A 108 -12.55 22.80 4.74
C PRO A 108 -12.77 22.76 6.26
N SER A 109 -13.94 22.29 6.72
CA SER A 109 -14.21 22.07 8.14
C SER A 109 -13.43 20.87 8.71
N VAL A 110 -12.92 19.98 7.86
CA VAL A 110 -12.08 18.85 8.27
C VAL A 110 -10.65 19.34 8.51
N GLY A 111 -10.25 19.37 9.78
CA GLY A 111 -8.86 19.64 10.20
C GLY A 111 -8.58 21.08 10.66
N GLY A 112 -9.62 21.85 10.99
CA GLY A 112 -9.48 23.15 11.65
C GLY A 112 -9.74 23.07 13.15
N HIS A 113 -8.67 22.91 13.93
CA HIS A 113 -8.52 23.37 15.32
C HIS A 113 -7.04 23.68 15.55
#